data_AF-D9WTL9-F1
#
_entry.id   AF-D9WTL9-F1
#
_cell.length_a   1.000
_cell.length_b   1.000
_cell.length_c   1.000
_cell.angle_alpha   90.00
_cell.angle_beta   90.00
_cell.angle_gamma   90.00
#
_symmetry.space_group_name_H-M   'P 1'
#
loop_
_entity.id
_entity.type
_entity.pdbx_description
1 polymer ?
#
loop_
_entity_poly.entity_id
_entity_poly.type
_entity_poly.pdbx_seq_one_letter_code
_entity_poly.pdbx_strand_id
1 'polypeptide(L)'
;MRLGSYQALAHGADSVLYFQWRASRGGHERFHSAMLPHSGTGSRTWQEIEALGTELPRIAEAAGTTAHADIAVLFDWNAWWGLTETNGLPRND
;
A
#
# COMPACT_ATOMS: atom_id res chain seq x y z
N MET A 1 -4.63 -9.33 -4.73
CA MET A 1 -4.22 -7.90 -4.81
C MET A 1 -5.41 -6.94 -4.89
N ARG A 2 -6.48 -7.31 -5.60
CA ARG A 2 -7.66 -6.48 -5.86
C ARG A 2 -8.29 -5.78 -4.64
N LEU A 3 -8.62 -6.51 -3.57
CA LEU A 3 -9.30 -5.95 -2.38
C LEU A 3 -8.55 -4.75 -1.78
N GLY A 4 -7.24 -4.91 -1.53
CA GLY A 4 -6.42 -3.84 -0.96
C GLY A 4 -6.30 -2.63 -1.88
N SER A 5 -6.24 -2.84 -3.21
CA SER A 5 -6.25 -1.76 -4.20
C SER A 5 -7.53 -0.94 -4.12
N TYR A 6 -8.69 -1.60 -4.15
CA TYR A 6 -9.98 -0.92 -4.05
C TYR A 6 -10.18 -0.26 -2.70
N GLN A 7 -9.68 -0.85 -1.61
CA GLN A 7 -9.71 -0.23 -0.30
C GLN A 7 -8.91 1.07 -0.29
N ALA A 8 -7.70 1.09 -0.84
CA ALA A 8 -6.90 2.32 -0.93
C ALA A 8 -7.64 3.43 -1.71
N LEU A 9 -8.25 3.08 -2.85
CA LEU A 9 -9.04 4.02 -3.65
C LEU A 9 -10.27 4.53 -2.89
N ALA A 10 -11.00 3.65 -2.20
CA ALA A 10 -12.14 4.02 -1.37
C ALA A 10 -11.76 4.94 -0.19
N HIS A 11 -10.51 4.90 0.25
CA HIS A 11 -9.94 5.80 1.25
C HIS A 11 -9.32 7.09 0.66
N GLY A 12 -9.53 7.37 -0.63
CA GLY A 12 -9.15 8.62 -1.28
C GLY A 12 -7.81 8.59 -2.02
N ALA A 13 -7.23 7.41 -2.27
CA ALA A 13 -6.09 7.33 -3.17
C ALA A 13 -6.52 7.51 -4.64
N ASP A 14 -5.78 8.31 -5.41
CA ASP A 14 -6.00 8.46 -6.86
C ASP A 14 -5.22 7.44 -7.70
N SER A 15 -4.37 6.63 -7.06
CA SER A 15 -3.56 5.63 -7.73
C SER A 15 -3.22 4.46 -6.82
N VAL A 16 -2.93 3.31 -7.43
CA VAL A 16 -2.39 2.12 -6.76
C VAL A 16 -1.07 1.76 -7.43
N LEU A 17 0.03 1.93 -6.71
CA LEU A 17 1.37 1.69 -7.20
C LEU A 17 1.98 0.49 -6.48
N TYR A 18 2.54 -0.44 -7.26
CA TYR A 18 3.22 -1.61 -6.72
C TYR A 18 4.73 -1.44 -6.79
N PHE A 19 5.39 -1.72 -5.67
CA PHE A 19 6.78 -2.10 -5.69
C PHE A 19 6.86 -3.63 -5.76
N GLN A 20 7.39 -4.25 -6.81
CA GLN A 20 8.05 -3.69 -7.99
C GLN A 20 7.46 -4.23 -9.29
N TRP A 21 7.79 -3.58 -10.42
CA TRP A 21 7.32 -4.00 -11.74
C TRP A 21 7.73 -5.43 -12.08
N ARG A 22 9.02 -5.78 -11.94
CA ARG A 22 9.55 -7.10 -12.30
C ARG A 22 10.44 -7.62 -11.19
N ALA A 23 10.30 -8.90 -10.87
CA ALA A 23 11.14 -9.53 -9.86
C ALA A 23 12.62 -9.43 -10.24
N SER A 24 13.42 -8.91 -9.31
CA SER A 24 14.86 -8.76 -9.48
C SER A 24 15.54 -10.12 -9.60
N ARG A 25 16.47 -10.26 -10.55
CA ARG A 25 17.20 -11.54 -10.80
C ARG A 25 18.11 -11.96 -9.64
N GLY A 26 18.51 -11.02 -8.78
CA GLY A 26 19.42 -11.22 -7.65
C GLY A 26 19.35 -10.03 -6.67
N GLY A 27 20.15 -10.09 -5.60
CA GLY A 27 20.15 -9.09 -4.53
C GLY A 27 19.16 -9.41 -3.40
N HIS A 28 19.10 -8.51 -2.41
CA HIS A 28 18.32 -8.71 -1.18
C HIS A 28 16.81 -8.86 -1.42
N GLU A 29 16.30 -8.25 -2.49
CA GLU A 29 14.86 -8.24 -2.80
C GLU A 29 14.46 -9.21 -3.91
N ARG A 30 15.33 -10.16 -4.29
CA ARG A 30 15.05 -11.10 -5.40
C ARG A 30 13.77 -11.92 -5.22
N PHE A 31 13.30 -12.08 -3.98
CA PHE A 31 12.06 -12.76 -3.62
C PHE A 31 10.98 -11.82 -3.08
N HIS A 32 11.21 -10.51 -3.10
CA HIS A 32 10.12 -9.56 -2.93
C HIS A 32 9.13 -9.74 -4.09
N SER A 33 7.84 -9.68 -3.78
CA SER A 33 6.80 -9.84 -4.81
C SER A 33 6.89 -8.74 -5.88
N ALA A 34 6.47 -9.08 -7.09
CA ALA A 34 6.48 -8.17 -8.23
C ALA A 34 5.27 -8.40 -9.13
N MET A 35 4.88 -7.38 -9.90
CA MET A 35 3.80 -7.49 -10.88
C MET A 35 4.13 -8.55 -11.94
N LEU A 36 5.38 -8.61 -12.37
CA LEU A 36 5.95 -9.64 -13.23
C LEU A 36 6.93 -10.52 -12.42
N PRO A 37 6.45 -11.65 -11.88
CA PRO A 37 7.27 -12.55 -11.07
C PRO A 37 8.24 -13.37 -11.93
N HIS A 38 9.14 -14.12 -11.28
CA HIS A 38 10.06 -15.07 -11.93
C HIS A 38 9.33 -16.16 -12.75
N SER A 39 8.10 -16.50 -12.37
CA SER A 39 7.23 -17.42 -13.11
C SER A 39 6.60 -16.81 -14.37
N GLY A 40 6.83 -15.52 -14.62
CA GLY A 40 6.40 -14.84 -15.83
C GLY A 40 4.91 -14.52 -15.89
N THR A 41 4.42 -14.31 -17.11
CA THR A 41 3.05 -13.85 -17.40
C THR A 41 2.00 -14.95 -17.26
N GLY A 42 2.41 -16.22 -17.14
CA GLY A 42 1.50 -17.34 -16.84
C GLY A 42 1.08 -17.42 -15.37
N SER A 43 1.57 -16.52 -14.52
CA SER A 43 1.29 -16.54 -13.08
C SER A 43 -0.09 -15.94 -12.75
N ARG A 44 -0.70 -16.43 -11.66
CA ARG A 44 -1.92 -15.81 -11.09
C ARG A 44 -1.71 -14.33 -10.78
N THR A 45 -0.53 -13.96 -10.28
CA THR A 45 -0.18 -12.56 -9.98
C THR A 45 -0.28 -11.68 -11.22
N TRP A 46 0.29 -12.11 -12.34
CA TRP A 46 0.21 -11.35 -13.60
C TRP A 46 -1.25 -11.17 -14.04
N GLN A 47 -2.03 -12.26 -14.04
CA GLN A 47 -3.45 -12.22 -14.40
C GLN A 47 -4.27 -11.27 -13.50
N GLU A 48 -4.01 -11.26 -12.19
CA GLU A 48 -4.66 -10.33 -11.25
C GLU A 48 -4.26 -8.86 -11.51
N ILE A 49 -3.00 -8.59 -11.87
CA ILE A 49 -2.53 -7.24 -12.24
C ILE A 49 -3.21 -6.76 -13.52
N GLU A 50 -3.28 -7.60 -14.55
CA GLU A 50 -3.95 -7.26 -15.80
C GLU A 50 -5.44 -6.99 -15.56
N ALA A 51 -6.12 -7.87 -14.81
CA ALA A 51 -7.51 -7.68 -14.43
C ALA A 51 -7.72 -6.34 -13.73
N LEU A 52 -6.92 -6.01 -12.70
CA LEU A 52 -6.99 -4.72 -12.02
C LEU A 52 -6.77 -3.55 -13.00
N GLY A 53 -5.78 -3.64 -13.88
CA GLY A 53 -5.52 -2.62 -14.91
C GLY A 53 -6.70 -2.36 -15.83
N THR A 54 -7.52 -3.38 -16.13
CA THR A 54 -8.75 -3.20 -16.93
C THR A 54 -9.92 -2.63 -16.14
N GLU A 55 -9.89 -2.74 -14.82
CA GLU A 55 -10.97 -2.29 -13.94
C GLU A 55 -10.85 -0.82 -13.57
N LEU A 56 -9.63 -0.33 -13.32
CA LEU A 56 -9.37 1.05 -12.87
C LEU A 56 -9.97 2.13 -13.78
N PRO A 57 -9.89 2.04 -15.13
CA PRO A 57 -10.52 3.05 -16.00
C PRO A 57 -12.04 3.18 -15.81
N ARG A 58 -12.71 2.13 -15.33
CA ARG A 58 -14.17 2.13 -15.12
C ARG A 58 -14.61 2.95 -13.91
N ILE A 59 -13.67 3.31 -13.04
CA ILE A 59 -13.90 4.09 -11.83
C ILE A 59 -13.06 5.38 -11.82
N ALA A 60 -12.59 5.82 -12.99
CA ALA A 60 -11.71 6.98 -13.11
C ALA A 60 -12.35 8.28 -12.61
N GLU A 61 -13.68 8.38 -12.59
CA GLU A 61 -14.42 9.51 -12.02
C GLU A 61 -14.24 9.69 -10.51
N ALA A 62 -13.80 8.65 -9.80
CA ALA A 62 -13.49 8.75 -8.38
C ALA A 62 -12.18 9.51 -8.11
N ALA A 63 -11.29 9.62 -9.10
CA ALA A 63 -10.02 10.32 -8.94
C ALA A 63 -10.26 11.83 -8.72
N GLY A 64 -9.61 12.39 -7.71
CA GLY A 64 -9.76 13.78 -7.29
C GLY A 64 -11.05 14.07 -6.50
N THR A 65 -11.86 13.05 -6.20
CA THR A 65 -12.99 13.21 -5.27
C THR A 65 -12.50 13.31 -3.82
N THR A 66 -13.34 13.86 -2.94
CA THR A 66 -13.05 13.96 -1.51
C THR A 66 -14.18 13.35 -0.69
N ALA A 67 -13.84 12.85 0.50
CA ALA A 67 -14.81 12.31 1.45
C ALA A 67 -15.03 13.29 2.60
N HIS A 68 -16.27 13.35 3.10
CA HIS A 68 -16.61 14.04 4.34
C HIS A 68 -16.68 13.03 5.49
N ALA A 69 -16.15 13.40 6.66
CA ALA A 69 -16.20 12.58 7.88
C ALA A 69 -16.65 13.42 9.07
N ASP A 70 -17.66 12.93 9.80
CA ASP A 70 -18.20 13.56 11.01
C ASP A 70 -17.35 13.29 12.27
N ILE A 71 -16.44 12.33 12.19
CA ILE A 71 -15.65 11.82 13.31
C ILE A 71 -14.16 12.02 13.00
N ALA A 72 -13.42 12.50 14.00
CA ALA A 72 -11.98 12.62 13.96
C ALA A 72 -11.31 11.71 15.01
N VAL A 73 -10.16 11.14 14.65
CA VAL A 73 -9.26 10.44 15.57
C VAL A 73 -7.99 11.27 15.70
N LEU A 74 -7.67 11.70 16.92
CA LEU A 74 -6.44 12.43 17.20
C LEU A 74 -5.27 11.46 17.34
N PHE A 75 -4.24 11.66 16.53
CA PHE A 75 -2.95 10.99 16.64
C PHE A 75 -1.84 12.04 16.78
N ASP A 76 -0.98 11.88 17.78
CA ASP A 76 0.14 12.78 18.05
C ASP A 76 1.45 11.99 18.11
N TRP A 77 2.42 12.37 17.27
CA TRP A 77 3.71 11.69 17.19
C TRP A 77 4.55 11.84 18.47
N ASN A 78 4.47 12.98 19.17
CA ASN A 78 5.23 13.18 20.40
C ASN A 78 4.68 12.30 21.53
N ALA A 79 3.36 12.19 21.65
CA ALA A 79 2.70 11.29 22.57
C ALA A 79 3.03 9.82 22.23
N TRP A 80 3.04 9.46 20.95
CA TRP A 80 3.45 8.12 20.51
C TRP A 80 4.89 7.83 20.92
N TRP A 81 5.85 8.72 20.63
CA TRP A 81 7.24 8.55 21.03
C TRP A 81 7.42 8.51 22.54
N GLY A 82 6.75 9.39 23.30
CA GLY A 82 6.81 9.37 24.76
C GLY A 82 6.32 8.05 25.37
N LEU A 83 5.37 7.38 24.71
CA LEU A 83 4.87 6.06 25.11
C LEU A 83 5.80 4.92 24.69
N THR A 84 6.35 4.95 23.47
CA THR A 84 7.08 3.81 22.89
C THR A 84 8.60 3.87 23.08
N GLU A 85 9.19 5.06 23.26
CA GLU A 85 10.63 5.22 23.42
C GLU A 85 11.03 4.91 24.86
N THR A 86 11.38 3.65 25.10
CA THR A 86 11.84 3.18 26.41
C THR A 86 13.33 3.41 26.64
N ASN A 87 14.11 3.76 25.60
CA ASN A 87 15.54 3.98 25.68
C ASN A 87 15.85 5.49 25.64
N GLY A 88 15.90 6.12 26.82
CA GLY A 88 16.25 7.54 26.95
C GLY A 88 15.41 8.31 27.97
N LEU A 89 14.39 7.69 28.57
CA LEU A 89 13.68 8.28 29.70
C LEU A 89 14.60 8.33 30.94
N PRO A 90 14.60 9.42 31.72
CA PRO A 90 15.24 9.44 33.02
C PRO A 90 14.61 8.33 33.87
N ARG A 91 15.39 7.30 34.18
CA ARG A 91 14.97 6.26 35.11
C ARG A 91 15.55 6.60 36.48
N ASN A 92 14.75 6.41 37.51
CA ASN A 92 15.14 6.60 38.91
C ASN A 92 15.57 5.27 39.56
N ASP A 93 15.99 4.28 38.75
CA ASP A 93 16.71 3.10 39.22
C ASP A 93 18.23 3.37 39.32
#